data_AF-A0A2W1AGD2-F1
#
_entry.id   AF-A0A2W1AGD2-F1
#
_cell.length_a   1.000
_cell.length_b   1.000
_cell.length_c   1.000
_cell.angle_alpha   90.00
_cell.angle_beta   90.00
_cell.angle_gamma   90.00
#
_symmetry.space_group_name_H-M   'P 1'
#
loop_
_entity.id
_entity.type
_entity.pdbx_description
1 polymer ?
#
loop_
_entity_poly.entity_id
_entity_poly.type
_entity_poly.pdbx_seq_one_letter_code
_entity_poly.pdbx_strand_id
1 'polypeptide(L)'
;MSKLIDKLEHIQAGNPQPLGFGALSSQARTSSMLLIASMSAKDAGKAKGLGSLGVDGIIVRAEDPASAKSPGEGLLWGAWLNGASNEGVDSLKEAGCDFIVFDPDKMPLSVLDRKDQGRVLVLGTELSVDQRRTVDALPVDVVLIAPDRDSDSLTVKGLMDILTLAWGTGKSALLSWNGPLTKSELEGLRGADIIGIVVDTSKAEAGVIEGLKKAIDSLPRKASHQRGGRHSATIPQAAGFITGGEDEYEEDDD
;
A
#
# COMPACT_ATOMS: atom_id res chain seq x y z
N MET A 1 6.41 -13.26 1.39
CA MET A 1 5.81 -11.92 1.50
C MET A 1 6.35 -11.09 0.35
N SER A 2 5.49 -10.27 -0.26
CA SER A 2 5.85 -9.45 -1.43
C SER A 2 6.66 -8.23 -1.02
N LYS A 3 7.66 -7.87 -1.82
CA LYS A 3 8.54 -6.72 -1.58
C LYS A 3 7.79 -5.39 -1.60
N LEU A 4 6.69 -5.29 -2.36
CA LEU A 4 5.81 -4.13 -2.35
C LEU A 4 5.17 -3.94 -0.97
N ILE A 5 4.67 -5.01 -0.35
CA ILE A 5 4.05 -4.95 0.98
C ILE A 5 5.10 -4.52 2.01
N ASP A 6 6.29 -5.11 1.98
CA ASP A 6 7.39 -4.75 2.89
C ASP A 6 7.73 -3.25 2.78
N LYS A 7 7.75 -2.69 1.55
CA LYS A 7 7.97 -1.25 1.34
C LYS A 7 6.81 -0.41 1.87
N LEU A 8 5.57 -0.82 1.68
CA LEU A 8 4.39 -0.10 2.18
C LEU A 8 4.37 -0.07 3.71
N GLU A 9 4.64 -1.22 4.35
CA GLU A 9 4.74 -1.30 5.81
C GLU A 9 5.86 -0.42 6.35
N HIS A 10 7.01 -0.36 5.66
CA HIS A 10 8.12 0.50 6.06
C HIS A 10 7.77 1.99 5.99
N ILE A 11 7.00 2.41 4.98
CA ILE A 11 6.51 3.80 4.88
C ILE A 11 5.47 4.09 5.97
N GLN A 12 4.58 3.14 6.27
CA GLN A 12 3.57 3.28 7.31
C GLN A 12 4.14 3.31 8.73
N ALA A 13 5.08 2.43 9.03
CA ALA A 13 5.76 2.36 10.33
C ALA A 13 6.52 3.66 10.63
N GLY A 14 6.98 4.34 9.57
CA GLY A 14 7.90 5.47 9.69
C GLY A 14 9.26 5.00 10.21
N ASN A 15 10.30 5.80 9.99
CA ASN A 15 11.60 5.50 10.59
C ASN A 15 11.52 5.81 12.09
N PRO A 16 11.79 4.84 12.99
CA PRO A 16 11.85 5.13 14.41
C PRO A 16 12.92 6.20 14.65
N GLN A 17 12.61 7.23 15.43
CA GLN A 17 13.65 8.18 15.81
C GLN A 17 14.72 7.44 16.61
N PRO A 18 16.01 7.56 16.25
CA PRO A 18 17.07 6.99 17.05
C PRO A 18 17.03 7.66 18.43
N LEU A 19 16.90 6.87 19.49
CA LEU A 19 16.94 7.35 20.85
C LEU A 19 18.39 7.77 21.17
N GLY A 20 18.67 9.07 21.24
CA GLY A 20 19.97 9.61 21.67
C GLY A 20 20.26 11.04 21.19
N PHE A 21 21.02 11.81 21.99
CA PHE A 21 21.33 13.23 21.78
C PHE A 21 22.35 13.53 20.66
N GLY A 22 22.60 12.60 19.73
CA GLY A 22 23.65 12.77 18.72
C GLY A 22 23.52 11.91 17.46
N ALA A 23 22.47 11.09 17.34
CA ALA A 23 22.26 10.30 16.14
C ALA A 23 21.41 11.07 15.12
N LEU A 24 22.04 11.97 14.36
CA LEU A 24 21.54 12.28 13.02
C LEU A 24 21.76 11.03 12.17
N SER A 25 20.88 10.04 12.32
CA SER A 25 20.93 8.83 11.50
C SER A 25 20.86 9.24 10.03
N SER A 26 21.94 8.98 9.30
CA SER A 26 22.02 9.06 7.85
C SER A 26 21.26 7.92 7.17
N GLN A 27 20.19 7.38 7.80
CA GLN A 27 19.35 6.37 7.17
C GLN A 27 18.81 6.92 5.87
N ALA A 28 18.98 6.12 4.81
CA ALA A 28 18.52 6.41 3.47
C ALA A 28 17.09 6.97 3.54
N ARG A 29 16.89 8.13 2.91
CA ARG A 29 15.60 8.84 2.88
C ARG A 29 14.55 7.89 2.31
N THR A 30 13.77 7.25 3.16
CA THR A 30 12.61 6.48 2.72
C THR A 30 11.57 7.49 2.25
N SER A 31 11.24 7.47 0.96
CA SER A 31 10.22 8.33 0.35
C SER A 31 8.95 8.30 1.21
N SER A 32 8.32 9.45 1.45
CA SER A 32 7.11 9.52 2.27
C SER A 32 5.89 8.88 1.61
N MET A 33 5.95 8.65 0.30
CA MET A 33 4.99 7.93 -0.52
C MET A 33 5.73 7.19 -1.64
N LEU A 34 5.13 6.10 -2.15
CA LEU A 34 5.62 5.38 -3.34
C LEU A 34 5.12 6.05 -4.62
N LEU A 35 6.01 6.15 -5.61
CA LEU A 35 5.62 6.46 -6.99
C LEU A 35 5.71 5.19 -7.83
N ILE A 36 4.58 4.75 -8.37
CA ILE A 36 4.48 3.55 -9.21
C ILE A 36 4.07 3.98 -10.62
N ALA A 37 4.80 3.53 -11.64
CA ALA A 37 4.45 3.79 -13.02
C ALA A 37 3.62 2.62 -13.58
N SER A 38 2.48 2.90 -14.20
CA SER A 38 1.68 1.91 -14.92
C SER A 38 1.88 2.07 -16.41
N MET A 39 2.13 0.97 -17.13
CA MET A 39 2.37 0.96 -18.58
C MET A 39 1.71 -0.25 -19.24
N SER A 40 1.49 -0.19 -20.55
CA SER A 40 1.05 -1.36 -21.33
C SER A 40 2.18 -2.40 -21.43
N ALA A 41 1.83 -3.69 -21.49
CA ALA A 41 2.77 -4.79 -21.78
C ALA A 41 3.62 -4.55 -23.04
N LYS A 42 3.09 -3.86 -24.05
CA LYS A 42 3.83 -3.50 -25.27
C LYS A 42 4.98 -2.53 -25.02
N ASP A 43 4.84 -1.68 -24.00
CA ASP A 43 5.82 -0.65 -23.64
C ASP A 43 6.76 -1.09 -22.50
N ALA A 44 6.63 -2.32 -22.00
CA ALA A 44 7.46 -2.87 -20.91
C ALA A 44 8.97 -2.74 -21.18
N GLY A 45 9.39 -2.77 -22.45
CA GLY A 45 10.79 -2.58 -22.84
C GLY A 45 11.34 -1.15 -22.60
N LYS A 46 10.46 -0.14 -22.45
CA LYS A 46 10.84 1.26 -22.16
C LYS A 46 11.02 1.53 -20.66
N ALA A 47 10.75 0.53 -19.81
CA ALA A 47 10.83 0.65 -18.36
C ALA A 47 12.19 1.12 -17.82
N LYS A 48 13.29 0.85 -18.52
CA LYS A 48 14.64 1.29 -18.11
C LYS A 48 14.74 2.81 -17.97
N GLY A 49 14.00 3.58 -18.78
CA GLY A 49 13.97 5.05 -18.67
C GLY A 49 13.17 5.58 -17.48
N LEU A 50 12.29 4.76 -16.88
CA LEU A 50 11.49 5.15 -15.71
C LEU A 50 12.24 4.96 -14.40
N GLY A 51 13.20 4.03 -14.36
CA GLY A 51 14.10 3.90 -13.22
C GLY A 51 14.91 5.19 -12.97
N SER A 52 15.37 5.87 -14.04
CA SER A 52 16.05 7.16 -13.94
C SER A 52 15.16 8.30 -13.46
N LEU A 53 13.84 8.17 -13.58
CA LEU A 53 12.86 9.16 -13.12
C LEU A 53 12.53 9.00 -11.62
N GLY A 54 13.16 8.04 -10.94
CA GLY A 54 13.00 7.82 -9.50
C GLY A 54 11.71 7.09 -9.11
N VAL A 55 11.16 6.31 -10.05
CA VAL A 55 9.98 5.46 -9.83
C VAL A 55 10.35 4.26 -8.93
N ASP A 56 9.52 3.98 -7.92
CA ASP A 56 9.77 2.94 -6.91
C ASP A 56 9.31 1.53 -7.34
N GLY A 57 8.42 1.46 -8.35
CA GLY A 57 7.92 0.22 -8.93
C GLY A 57 7.10 0.41 -10.22
N ILE A 58 6.83 -0.68 -10.93
CA ILE A 58 6.15 -0.67 -12.23
C ILE A 58 4.95 -1.62 -12.23
N ILE A 59 3.83 -1.17 -12.80
CA ILE A 59 2.66 -2.01 -13.09
C ILE A 59 2.60 -2.22 -14.60
N VAL A 60 2.62 -3.48 -15.03
CA VAL A 60 2.46 -3.85 -16.43
C VAL A 60 1.01 -4.26 -16.66
N ARG A 61 0.28 -3.48 -17.44
CA ARG A 61 -1.10 -3.80 -17.86
C ARG A 61 -1.06 -4.80 -19.00
N ALA A 62 -1.61 -5.98 -18.73
CA ALA A 62 -1.64 -7.10 -19.65
C ALA A 62 -3.06 -7.66 -19.72
N GLU A 63 -3.55 -7.90 -20.94
CA GLU A 63 -4.81 -8.60 -21.16
C GLU A 63 -4.66 -10.09 -20.87
N ASP A 64 -3.51 -10.65 -21.25
CA ASP A 64 -3.14 -12.04 -20.99
C ASP A 64 -1.92 -12.09 -20.06
N PRO A 65 -1.94 -12.82 -18.94
CA PRO A 65 -0.78 -13.01 -18.06
C PRO A 65 0.51 -13.40 -18.80
N ALA A 66 0.44 -14.22 -19.86
CA ALA A 66 1.63 -14.62 -20.62
C ALA A 66 2.35 -13.45 -21.32
N SER A 67 1.63 -12.34 -21.55
CA SER A 67 2.17 -11.15 -22.20
C SER A 67 2.91 -10.21 -21.24
N ALA A 68 2.69 -10.34 -19.92
CA ALA A 68 3.36 -9.50 -18.94
C ALA A 68 4.79 -10.02 -18.70
N LYS A 69 5.78 -9.20 -19.08
CA LYS A 69 7.20 -9.53 -18.90
C LYS A 69 7.81 -8.64 -17.84
N SER A 70 8.84 -9.18 -17.17
CA SER A 70 9.62 -8.41 -16.22
C SER A 70 10.25 -7.18 -16.91
N PRO A 71 10.04 -5.96 -16.37
CA PRO A 71 10.56 -4.72 -16.95
C PRO A 71 12.09 -4.53 -16.74
N GLY A 72 12.73 -5.39 -15.94
CA GLY A 72 14.17 -5.36 -15.70
C GLY A 72 14.55 -5.73 -14.26
N GLU A 73 15.84 -6.00 -14.04
CA GLU A 73 16.37 -6.37 -12.72
C GLU A 73 16.39 -5.18 -11.75
N GLY A 74 16.01 -5.43 -10.50
CA GLY A 74 16.11 -4.46 -9.40
C GLY A 74 14.91 -3.54 -9.16
N LEU A 75 13.94 -3.49 -10.09
CA LEU A 75 12.68 -2.75 -9.92
C LEU A 75 11.58 -3.66 -9.38
N LEU A 76 10.76 -3.13 -8.46
CA LEU A 76 9.53 -3.82 -8.07
C LEU A 76 8.58 -3.80 -9.26
N TRP A 77 8.01 -4.94 -9.61
CA TRP A 77 7.03 -4.98 -10.68
C TRP A 77 5.84 -5.87 -10.34
N GLY A 78 4.68 -5.46 -10.86
CA GLY A 78 3.44 -6.20 -10.75
C GLY A 78 2.68 -6.21 -12.07
N ALA A 79 1.74 -7.14 -12.19
CA ALA A 79 0.88 -7.26 -13.36
C ALA A 79 -0.53 -6.77 -13.04
N TRP A 80 -1.07 -5.90 -13.89
CA TRP A 80 -2.49 -5.57 -13.89
C TRP A 80 -3.19 -6.43 -14.93
N LEU A 81 -4.10 -7.28 -14.45
CA LEU A 81 -4.80 -8.26 -15.25
C LEU A 81 -6.30 -7.94 -15.32
N ASN A 82 -6.89 -8.11 -16.50
CA ASN A 82 -8.33 -8.01 -16.73
C ASN A 82 -9.00 -9.39 -16.76
N GLY A 83 -8.53 -10.29 -15.90
CA GLY A 83 -8.89 -11.71 -15.86
C GLY A 83 -7.69 -12.60 -16.19
N ALA A 84 -7.62 -13.76 -15.53
CA ALA A 84 -6.58 -14.76 -15.77
C ALA A 84 -7.01 -16.13 -15.26
N SER A 85 -6.46 -17.18 -15.86
CA SER A 85 -6.50 -18.53 -15.30
C SER A 85 -5.45 -18.69 -14.19
N ASN A 86 -5.59 -19.73 -13.35
CA ASN A 86 -4.60 -20.06 -12.34
C ASN A 86 -3.21 -20.31 -12.94
N GLU A 87 -3.16 -20.99 -14.10
CA GLU A 87 -1.92 -21.26 -14.83
C GLU A 87 -1.24 -19.96 -15.28
N GLY A 88 -2.03 -18.98 -15.75
CA GLY A 88 -1.53 -17.67 -16.10
C GLY A 88 -0.93 -16.93 -14.90
N VAL A 89 -1.59 -16.97 -13.75
CA VAL A 89 -1.07 -16.37 -12.51
C VAL A 89 0.22 -17.05 -12.05
N ASP A 90 0.30 -18.37 -12.15
CA ASP A 90 1.50 -19.12 -11.77
C ASP A 90 2.68 -18.79 -12.70
N SER A 91 2.44 -18.61 -14.01
CA SER A 91 3.47 -18.17 -14.95
C SER A 91 4.05 -16.79 -14.61
N LEU A 92 3.24 -15.89 -14.04
CA LEU A 92 3.70 -14.58 -13.58
C LEU A 92 4.61 -14.70 -12.35
N LYS A 93 4.33 -15.66 -11.46
CA LYS A 93 5.20 -15.95 -10.32
C LYS A 93 6.58 -16.41 -10.80
N GLU A 94 6.62 -17.30 -11.79
CA GLU A 94 7.88 -17.77 -12.39
C GLU A 94 8.64 -16.64 -13.09
N ALA A 95 7.93 -15.69 -13.71
CA ALA A 95 8.52 -14.48 -14.27
C ALA A 95 9.04 -13.48 -13.20
N GLY A 96 8.85 -13.77 -11.92
CA GLY A 96 9.30 -12.94 -10.79
C GLY A 96 8.36 -11.77 -10.47
N CYS A 97 7.08 -11.88 -10.81
CA CYS A 97 6.05 -10.88 -10.48
C CYS A 97 5.83 -10.82 -8.97
N ASP A 98 5.98 -9.63 -8.39
CA ASP A 98 5.93 -9.43 -6.94
C ASP A 98 4.49 -9.23 -6.44
N PHE A 99 3.63 -8.59 -7.22
CA PHE A 99 2.23 -8.34 -6.87
C PHE A 99 1.30 -8.33 -8.08
N ILE A 100 0.02 -8.61 -7.85
CA ILE A 100 -1.02 -8.68 -8.87
C ILE A 100 -2.08 -7.63 -8.56
N VAL A 101 -2.38 -6.80 -9.56
CA VAL A 101 -3.46 -5.83 -9.55
C VAL A 101 -4.64 -6.43 -10.31
N PHE A 102 -5.79 -6.51 -9.66
CA PHE A 102 -6.97 -7.13 -10.26
C PHE A 102 -8.26 -6.44 -9.90
N ASP A 103 -9.22 -6.57 -10.81
CA ASP A 103 -10.59 -6.14 -10.67
C ASP A 103 -11.43 -7.28 -10.04
N PRO A 104 -12.20 -7.02 -8.96
CA PRO A 104 -13.04 -8.04 -8.30
C PRO A 104 -14.02 -8.73 -9.26
N ASP A 105 -14.47 -8.03 -10.31
CA ASP A 105 -15.51 -8.57 -11.21
C ASP A 105 -14.95 -9.51 -12.28
N LYS A 106 -13.62 -9.49 -12.50
CA LYS A 106 -12.98 -10.16 -13.65
C LYS A 106 -12.03 -11.30 -13.25
N MET A 107 -11.61 -11.37 -11.99
CA MET A 107 -10.69 -12.40 -11.52
C MET A 107 -11.38 -13.54 -10.76
N PRO A 108 -10.90 -14.79 -10.88
CA PRO A 108 -11.39 -15.88 -10.06
C PRO A 108 -10.94 -15.71 -8.60
N LEU A 109 -11.74 -16.26 -7.68
CA LEU A 109 -11.49 -16.21 -6.24
C LEU A 109 -10.13 -16.81 -5.84
N SER A 110 -9.63 -17.78 -6.59
CA SER A 110 -8.35 -18.47 -6.35
C SER A 110 -7.12 -17.55 -6.32
N VAL A 111 -7.21 -16.34 -6.90
CA VAL A 111 -6.17 -15.30 -6.77
C VAL A 111 -5.94 -14.90 -5.31
N LEU A 112 -6.99 -14.97 -4.49
CA LEU A 112 -6.93 -14.62 -3.07
C LEU A 112 -6.12 -15.63 -2.23
N ASP A 113 -5.98 -16.88 -2.69
CA ASP A 113 -5.25 -17.92 -1.96
C ASP A 113 -3.72 -17.77 -2.09
N ARG A 114 -3.25 -16.90 -3.00
CA ARG A 114 -1.83 -16.69 -3.29
C ARG A 114 -1.18 -15.77 -2.25
N LYS A 115 -0.72 -16.35 -1.14
CA LYS A 115 -0.05 -15.63 -0.03
C LYS A 115 1.36 -15.13 -0.35
N ASP A 116 1.99 -15.67 -1.39
CA ASP A 116 3.38 -15.36 -1.73
C ASP A 116 3.54 -14.07 -2.55
N GLN A 117 2.47 -13.63 -3.22
CA GLN A 117 2.45 -12.43 -4.05
C GLN A 117 1.52 -11.39 -3.41
N GLY A 118 1.85 -10.11 -3.58
CA GLY A 118 1.00 -9.03 -3.09
C GLY A 118 -0.32 -8.98 -3.86
N ARG A 119 -1.43 -8.88 -3.15
CA ARG A 119 -2.77 -8.81 -3.74
C ARG A 119 -3.29 -7.39 -3.67
N VAL A 120 -3.37 -6.73 -4.82
CA VAL A 120 -3.86 -5.36 -4.96
C VAL A 120 -5.24 -5.37 -5.61
N LEU A 121 -6.25 -4.98 -4.85
CA LEU A 121 -7.64 -4.95 -5.34
C LEU A 121 -7.97 -3.57 -5.91
N VAL A 122 -8.41 -3.52 -7.16
CA VAL A 122 -8.92 -2.30 -7.78
C VAL A 122 -10.32 -2.02 -7.26
N LEU A 123 -10.55 -0.80 -6.75
CA LEU A 123 -11.87 -0.36 -6.34
C LEU A 123 -12.38 0.73 -7.29
N GLY A 124 -13.56 0.47 -7.84
CA GLY A 124 -14.35 1.48 -8.56
C GLY A 124 -15.08 2.43 -7.60
N THR A 125 -15.55 3.54 -8.14
CA THR A 125 -16.30 4.55 -7.38
C THR A 125 -17.73 4.14 -7.03
N GLU A 126 -18.23 3.02 -7.56
CA GLU A 126 -19.62 2.57 -7.43
C GLU A 126 -19.90 1.71 -6.19
N LEU A 127 -18.89 1.42 -5.37
CA LEU A 127 -19.05 0.52 -4.22
C LEU A 127 -19.96 1.11 -3.13
N SER A 128 -20.90 0.30 -2.65
CA SER A 128 -21.74 0.67 -1.50
C SER A 128 -20.91 0.76 -0.21
N VAL A 129 -21.45 1.39 0.83
CA VAL A 129 -20.79 1.48 2.15
C VAL A 129 -20.56 0.09 2.75
N ASP A 130 -21.52 -0.81 2.58
CA ASP A 130 -21.43 -2.18 3.11
C ASP A 130 -20.37 -3.00 2.36
N GLN A 131 -20.31 -2.87 1.03
CA GLN A 131 -19.29 -3.53 0.21
C GLN A 131 -17.88 -3.06 0.60
N ARG A 132 -17.69 -1.77 0.89
CA ARG A 132 -16.39 -1.23 1.35
C ARG A 132 -15.94 -1.87 2.65
N ARG A 133 -16.84 -2.06 3.62
CA ARG A 133 -16.53 -2.74 4.88
C ARG A 133 -16.16 -4.20 4.66
N THR A 134 -16.77 -4.87 3.69
CA THR A 134 -16.41 -6.25 3.33
C THR A 134 -15.00 -6.37 2.76
N VAL A 135 -14.47 -5.31 2.11
CA VAL A 135 -13.09 -5.30 1.60
C VAL A 135 -12.06 -5.53 2.72
N ASP A 136 -12.34 -5.05 3.94
CA ASP A 136 -11.45 -5.26 5.09
C ASP A 136 -11.32 -6.76 5.43
N ALA A 137 -12.43 -7.50 5.34
CA ALA A 137 -12.48 -8.94 5.60
C ALA A 137 -11.84 -9.80 4.50
N LEU A 138 -11.63 -9.26 3.29
CA LEU A 138 -10.99 -10.01 2.21
C LEU A 138 -9.49 -10.21 2.49
N PRO A 139 -8.86 -11.31 2.07
CA PRO A 139 -7.41 -11.52 2.16
C PRO A 139 -6.66 -10.74 1.05
N VAL A 140 -6.93 -9.45 0.93
CA VAL A 140 -6.21 -8.52 0.04
C VAL A 140 -5.30 -7.62 0.87
N ASP A 141 -4.12 -7.33 0.35
CA ASP A 141 -3.06 -6.66 1.10
C ASP A 141 -3.15 -5.12 0.92
N VAL A 142 -3.54 -4.68 -0.29
CA VAL A 142 -3.57 -3.26 -0.67
C VAL A 142 -4.78 -2.99 -1.58
N VAL A 143 -5.28 -1.77 -1.52
CA VAL A 143 -6.37 -1.28 -2.38
C VAL A 143 -5.82 -0.26 -3.38
N LEU A 144 -6.19 -0.37 -4.65
CA LEU A 144 -5.95 0.65 -5.68
C LEU A 144 -7.25 1.38 -5.99
N ILE A 145 -7.31 2.67 -5.64
CA ILE A 145 -8.42 3.56 -5.96
C ILE A 145 -8.15 4.14 -7.35
N ALA A 146 -8.97 3.76 -8.32
CA ALA A 146 -8.91 4.29 -9.68
C ALA A 146 -10.16 5.15 -9.92
N PRO A 147 -10.12 6.46 -9.60
CA PRO A 147 -11.24 7.33 -9.92
C PRO A 147 -11.39 7.42 -11.44
N ASP A 148 -12.61 7.27 -11.95
CA ASP A 148 -12.94 7.39 -13.38
C ASP A 148 -12.90 8.85 -13.89
N ARG A 149 -12.06 9.69 -13.26
CA ARG A 149 -11.97 11.12 -13.54
C ARG A 149 -10.60 11.42 -14.13
N ASP A 150 -10.57 11.67 -15.44
CA ASP A 150 -9.47 12.35 -16.12
C ASP A 150 -9.56 13.87 -15.83
N SER A 151 -9.42 14.26 -14.56
CA SER A 151 -9.41 15.67 -14.15
C SER A 151 -8.00 16.12 -13.82
N ASP A 152 -7.54 17.20 -14.45
CA ASP A 152 -6.19 17.77 -14.25
C ASP A 152 -5.98 18.37 -12.85
N SER A 153 -7.03 18.54 -12.05
CA SER A 153 -6.97 19.10 -10.70
C SER A 153 -7.84 18.32 -9.71
N LEU A 154 -7.36 18.21 -8.46
CA LEU A 154 -8.07 17.52 -7.40
C LEU A 154 -9.12 18.45 -6.78
N THR A 155 -10.39 18.28 -7.16
CA THR A 155 -11.49 19.02 -6.51
C THR A 155 -11.74 18.50 -5.09
N VAL A 156 -12.29 19.34 -4.21
CA VAL A 156 -12.69 18.93 -2.83
C VAL A 156 -13.63 17.73 -2.88
N LYS A 157 -14.58 17.71 -3.82
CA LYS A 157 -15.46 16.55 -4.03
C LYS A 157 -14.67 15.30 -4.43
N GLY A 158 -13.70 15.44 -5.33
CA GLY A 158 -12.80 14.34 -5.70
C GLY A 158 -12.02 13.79 -4.52
N LEU A 159 -11.49 14.68 -3.66
CA LEU A 159 -10.85 14.27 -2.42
C LEU A 159 -11.83 13.54 -1.50
N MET A 160 -13.05 14.05 -1.28
CA MET A 160 -14.06 13.37 -0.46
C MET A 160 -14.40 11.96 -0.99
N ASP A 161 -14.55 11.81 -2.31
CA ASP A 161 -14.83 10.52 -2.94
C ASP A 161 -13.68 9.53 -2.66
N ILE A 162 -12.42 9.99 -2.83
CA ILE A 162 -11.21 9.20 -2.55
C ILE A 162 -11.10 8.84 -1.06
N LEU A 163 -11.30 9.81 -0.16
CA LEU A 163 -11.24 9.59 1.29
C LEU A 163 -12.26 8.56 1.75
N THR A 164 -13.49 8.63 1.21
CA THR A 164 -14.57 7.71 1.57
C THR A 164 -14.27 6.28 1.09
N LEU A 165 -13.52 6.12 -0.01
CA LEU A 165 -13.06 4.81 -0.46
C LEU A 165 -11.89 4.32 0.39
N ALA A 166 -10.86 5.14 0.62
CA ALA A 166 -9.68 4.77 1.40
C ALA A 166 -10.06 4.35 2.83
N TRP A 167 -10.75 5.22 3.58
CA TRP A 167 -11.13 4.95 4.97
C TRP A 167 -12.14 3.82 5.12
N GLY A 168 -13.00 3.61 4.12
CA GLY A 168 -14.03 2.57 4.16
C GLY A 168 -13.48 1.15 4.12
N THR A 169 -12.24 0.96 3.68
CA THR A 169 -11.65 -0.37 3.41
C THR A 169 -10.80 -0.92 4.55
N GLY A 170 -10.39 -0.08 5.50
CA GLY A 170 -9.48 -0.48 6.60
C GLY A 170 -8.03 -0.76 6.17
N LYS A 171 -7.71 -0.63 4.89
CA LYS A 171 -6.44 -1.06 4.28
C LYS A 171 -5.63 0.08 3.68
N SER A 172 -4.34 -0.19 3.51
CA SER A 172 -3.40 0.65 2.77
C SER A 172 -3.90 0.92 1.35
N ALA A 173 -3.95 2.20 0.97
CA ALA A 173 -4.47 2.60 -0.34
C ALA A 173 -3.38 3.17 -1.26
N LEU A 174 -3.48 2.84 -2.54
CA LEU A 174 -2.79 3.46 -3.67
C LEU A 174 -3.81 4.25 -4.48
N LEU A 175 -3.42 5.38 -5.05
CA LEU A 175 -4.28 6.20 -5.91
C LEU A 175 -3.76 6.20 -7.34
N SER A 176 -4.60 5.85 -8.31
CA SER A 176 -4.30 6.09 -9.73
C SER A 176 -4.56 7.56 -10.07
N TRP A 177 -3.52 8.30 -10.46
CA TRP A 177 -3.63 9.71 -10.81
C TRP A 177 -2.62 10.10 -11.88
N ASN A 178 -3.08 10.81 -12.92
CA ASN A 178 -2.26 11.17 -14.09
C ASN A 178 -1.99 12.67 -14.21
N GLY A 179 -2.71 13.51 -13.45
CA GLY A 179 -2.54 14.96 -13.45
C GLY A 179 -1.40 15.42 -12.52
N PRO A 180 -1.00 16.70 -12.62
CA PRO A 180 -0.09 17.29 -11.63
C PRO A 180 -0.76 17.34 -10.25
N LEU A 181 0.01 17.06 -9.19
CA LEU A 181 -0.43 17.24 -7.81
C LEU A 181 0.48 18.26 -7.11
N THR A 182 -0.15 19.21 -6.45
CA THR A 182 0.54 20.20 -5.61
C THR A 182 0.93 19.58 -4.27
N LYS A 183 1.88 20.21 -3.57
CA LYS A 183 2.33 19.75 -2.24
C LYS A 183 1.17 19.63 -1.24
N SER A 184 0.26 20.60 -1.23
CA SER A 184 -0.89 20.60 -0.31
C SER A 184 -1.86 19.45 -0.58
N GLU A 185 -2.10 19.11 -1.86
CA GLU A 185 -2.93 17.97 -2.25
C GLU A 185 -2.27 16.65 -1.83
N LEU A 186 -0.95 16.52 -2.02
CA LEU A 186 -0.19 15.35 -1.56
C LEU A 186 -0.23 15.20 -0.03
N GLU A 187 -0.16 16.29 0.72
CA GLU A 187 -0.32 16.26 2.19
C GLU A 187 -1.72 15.80 2.59
N GLY A 188 -2.76 16.25 1.89
CA GLY A 188 -4.14 15.81 2.10
C GLY A 188 -4.33 14.32 1.81
N LEU A 189 -3.82 13.83 0.67
CA LEU A 189 -3.88 12.41 0.31
C LEU A 189 -3.11 11.55 1.31
N ARG A 190 -1.95 12.01 1.78
CA ARG A 190 -1.18 11.30 2.80
C ARG A 190 -1.91 11.24 4.15
N GLY A 191 -2.61 12.31 4.53
CA GLY A 191 -3.48 12.32 5.71
C GLY A 191 -4.58 11.27 5.64
N ALA A 192 -4.97 10.86 4.43
CA ALA A 192 -5.92 9.78 4.16
C ALA A 192 -5.34 8.36 4.27
N ASP A 193 -4.06 8.22 4.62
CA ASP A 193 -3.31 6.95 4.56
C ASP A 193 -3.16 6.38 3.13
N ILE A 194 -3.17 7.26 2.12
CA ILE A 194 -2.73 6.91 0.77
C ILE A 194 -1.20 6.90 0.77
N ILE A 195 -0.64 5.73 0.49
CA ILE A 195 0.80 5.47 0.67
C ILE A 195 1.54 5.55 -0.67
N GLY A 196 0.84 5.55 -1.79
CA GLY A 196 1.47 5.70 -3.10
C GLY A 196 0.53 6.14 -4.21
N ILE A 197 1.15 6.64 -5.27
CA ILE A 197 0.48 7.14 -6.47
C ILE A 197 0.90 6.27 -7.65
N VAL A 198 -0.09 5.81 -8.41
CA VAL A 198 0.07 5.08 -9.66
C VAL A 198 -0.16 6.05 -10.81
N VAL A 199 0.86 6.27 -11.64
CA VAL A 199 0.80 7.17 -12.80
C VAL A 199 0.85 6.34 -14.08
N ASP A 200 -0.12 6.54 -14.96
CA ASP A 200 -0.17 5.90 -16.26
C ASP A 200 0.75 6.59 -17.26
N THR A 201 1.78 5.89 -17.74
CA THR A 201 2.76 6.42 -18.70
C THR A 201 2.17 6.69 -20.08
N SER A 202 0.99 6.13 -20.38
CA SER A 202 0.28 6.41 -21.63
C SER A 202 -0.52 7.71 -21.59
N LYS A 203 -0.89 8.17 -20.38
CA LYS A 203 -1.71 9.38 -20.17
C LYS A 203 -0.91 10.56 -19.60
N ALA A 204 0.18 10.30 -18.88
CA ALA A 204 0.99 11.33 -18.24
C ALA A 204 2.36 11.51 -18.93
N GLU A 205 2.78 12.76 -19.10
CA GLU A 205 4.10 13.09 -19.63
C GLU A 205 5.21 12.85 -18.60
N ALA A 206 6.42 12.52 -19.06
CA ALA A 206 7.58 12.27 -18.20
C ALA A 206 7.90 13.43 -17.24
N GLY A 207 7.58 14.69 -17.63
CA GLY A 207 7.73 15.86 -16.77
C GLY A 207 6.83 15.87 -15.53
N VAL A 208 5.65 15.24 -15.61
CA VAL A 208 4.74 15.11 -14.46
C VAL A 208 5.30 14.11 -13.45
N ILE A 209 5.92 13.03 -13.92
CA ILE A 209 6.53 12.00 -13.07
C ILE A 209 7.70 12.59 -12.26
N GLU A 210 8.58 13.36 -12.91
CA GLU A 210 9.67 14.05 -12.20
C GLU A 210 9.14 15.11 -11.21
N GLY A 211 8.09 15.84 -11.60
CA GLY A 211 7.44 16.83 -10.76
C GLY A 211 6.85 16.20 -9.50
N LEU A 212 6.14 15.07 -9.66
CA LEU A 212 5.58 14.30 -8.55
C LEU A 212 6.68 13.72 -7.67
N LYS A 213 7.77 13.20 -8.24
CA LYS A 213 8.89 12.69 -7.44
C LYS A 213 9.54 13.79 -6.59
N LYS A 214 9.81 14.95 -7.19
CA LYS A 214 10.33 16.12 -6.47
C LYS A 214 9.36 16.60 -5.38
N ALA A 215 8.06 16.61 -5.67
CA ALA A 215 7.03 16.97 -4.71
C ALA A 215 7.00 15.99 -3.53
N ILE A 216 7.03 14.67 -3.81
CA ILE A 216 7.08 13.60 -2.79
C ILE A 216 8.34 13.73 -1.92
N ASP A 217 9.51 13.96 -2.52
CA ASP A 217 10.76 14.08 -1.78
C ASP A 217 10.81 15.37 -0.92
N SER A 218 10.05 16.40 -1.30
CA SER A 218 9.93 17.66 -0.56
C SER A 218 8.92 17.63 0.60
N LEU A 219 8.15 16.55 0.72
CA LEU A 219 7.16 16.42 1.78
C LEU A 219 7.83 16.21 3.14
N PRO A 220 7.31 16.84 4.20
CA PRO A 220 7.80 16.58 5.55
C PRO A 220 7.60 15.11 5.90
N ARG A 221 8.51 14.55 6.69
CA ARG A 221 8.40 13.16 7.19
C ARG A 221 7.10 13.00 7.98
N LYS A 222 6.47 11.82 7.90
CA LYS A 222 5.31 11.50 8.73
C LYS A 222 5.94 11.40 10.10
N ALA A 223 5.65 12.34 11.01
CA ALA A 223 5.82 12.03 12.41
C ALA A 223 5.06 10.72 12.61
N SER A 224 5.68 9.69 13.21
CA SER A 224 5.00 8.44 13.45
C SER A 224 3.75 8.77 14.27
N HIS A 225 2.60 8.92 13.63
CA HIS A 225 1.35 8.75 14.32
C HIS A 225 1.41 7.28 14.68
N GLN A 226 1.83 7.01 15.92
CA GLN A 226 1.27 5.92 16.68
C GLN A 226 -0.20 5.88 16.26
N ARG A 227 -0.58 4.87 15.46
CA ARG A 227 -1.95 4.41 15.50
C ARG A 227 -2.24 4.31 16.99
N GLY A 228 -3.09 5.21 17.49
CA GLY A 228 -3.63 5.09 18.83
C GLY A 228 -4.08 3.65 18.94
N GLY A 229 -3.40 2.90 19.80
CA GLY A 229 -3.50 1.47 19.99
C GLY A 229 -4.13 0.68 18.84
N ARG A 230 -3.33 -0.12 18.14
CA ARG A 230 -3.66 -1.55 18.26
C ARG A 230 -3.67 -1.80 19.76
N HIS A 231 -4.85 -1.74 20.36
CA HIS A 231 -5.10 -2.28 21.68
C HIS A 231 -4.85 -3.79 21.58
N SER A 232 -3.60 -4.20 21.45
CA SER A 232 -3.15 -5.29 22.29
C SER A 232 -3.23 -4.68 23.68
N ALA A 233 -4.42 -4.78 24.28
CA ALA A 233 -4.56 -4.60 25.70
C ALA A 233 -3.57 -5.59 26.30
N THR A 234 -2.40 -5.09 26.67
CA THR A 234 -1.48 -5.86 27.49
C THR A 234 -2.15 -5.81 28.85
N ILE A 235 -3.04 -6.77 29.09
CA ILE A 235 -3.62 -6.96 30.41
C ILE A 235 -2.39 -7.14 31.31
N PRO A 236 -2.22 -6.32 32.36
CA PRO A 236 -1.20 -6.62 33.35
C PRO A 236 -1.50 -8.02 33.85
N GLN A 237 -0.64 -8.99 33.53
CA GLN A 237 -0.65 -10.24 34.27
C GLN A 237 -0.41 -9.84 35.71
N ALA A 238 -1.39 -10.11 36.56
CA ALA A 238 -1.22 -10.05 38.00
C ALA A 238 -0.14 -11.08 38.35
N ALA A 239 1.11 -10.63 38.33
CA ALA A 239 2.23 -11.35 38.85
C ALA A 239 2.05 -11.41 40.37
N GLY A 240 1.71 -12.59 40.86
CA GLY A 240 2.00 -13.04 42.22
C GLY A 240 1.21 -12.38 43.35
N PHE A 241 0.01 -12.88 43.61
CA PHE A 241 -0.43 -13.09 44.99
C PHE A 241 -0.38 -14.59 45.28
N ILE A 242 0.83 -15.07 45.56
CA ILE A 242 1.03 -16.24 46.41
C ILE A 242 2.06 -15.77 47.44
N THR A 243 1.61 -15.43 48.64
CA THR A 243 2.34 -15.62 49.91
C THR A 243 1.42 -15.25 51.08
N GLY A 244 1.39 -16.14 52.09
CA GLY A 244 0.74 -15.95 53.39
C GLY A 244 -0.66 -16.54 53.41
N GLY A 245 -0.95 -17.62 54.12
CA GLY A 245 -0.26 -18.36 55.17
C GLY A 245 -1.38 -19.17 55.81
N GLU A 246 -1.24 -20.49 55.83
CA GLU A 246 -2.15 -21.36 56.56
C GLU A 246 -1.87 -21.14 58.05
N ASP A 247 -2.62 -20.24 58.69
CA ASP A 247 -2.65 -20.16 60.15
C ASP A 247 -3.75 -21.12 60.63
N GLU A 248 -3.27 -22.27 61.11
CA GLU A 248 -4.00 -23.27 61.88
C GLU A 248 -4.69 -22.58 63.07
N TYR A 249 -6.00 -22.80 63.20
CA TYR A 249 -6.73 -22.45 64.42
C TYR A 249 -6.51 -23.57 65.45
N GLU A 250 -5.59 -23.35 66.39
CA GLU A 250 -5.58 -24.05 67.69
C GLU A 250 -6.25 -23.19 68.78
N GLU A 251 -6.92 -23.89 69.70
CA GLU A 251 -7.91 -23.47 70.70
C GLU A 251 -7.33 -22.68 71.91
N ASP A 252 -8.27 -22.32 72.81
CA ASP A 252 -8.15 -21.84 74.22
C ASP A 252 -8.45 -20.32 74.38
N ASP A 253 -9.40 -19.81 75.19
CA ASP A 253 -10.21 -20.32 76.32
C ASP A 253 -11.45 -19.39 76.51
N ASP A 254 -12.61 -19.95 76.89
CA ASP A 254 -13.55 -19.44 77.92
C ASP A 254 -14.66 -20.47 78.24
#